data_AF-A0A953DPP8-F1
#
_entry.id   AF-A0A953DPP8-F1
#
_cell.length_a   1.000
_cell.length_b   1.000
_cell.length_c   1.000
_cell.angle_alpha   90.00
_cell.angle_beta   90.00
_cell.angle_gamma   90.00
#
_symmetry.space_group_name_H-M   'P 1'
#
loop_
_entity.id
_entity.type
_entity.pdbx_description
1 polymer ?
#
loop_
_entity_poly.entity_id
_entity_poly.type
_entity_poly.pdbx_seq_one_letter_code
_entity_poly.pdbx_strand_id
1 'polypeptide(L)'
;MLRAASANAGAGFRDVIDGRCLAQVIEIADHGDWPQAHLLSVPDHTYDFLYAEDVLNRVDQPAEALANWIRVLKPGGILALAVAEEHGEQQGAWRVVLQEPDAPKGQVNLLELLQVVCHLAEIDRLERICEGGPLSGRAQIQAVLRRRLATLTPVQSNRAPEIVALAKLTEIAIEQRDRWRPMQEFRDILASGVTDASVVDISRLYLLYQWLGTTLALEGACIEVGSYRGGTAKLISEVLLRHRPEVELHLFDTFEGMPDRLSLDEVGMRGSFANTSLQQVQRLLANNSRVSLHPGIFPASIPPGFEAQRFRFAHIDVDIEASVLDCLGFIYPRTVPGGVIVIDDYGHPNCPGATRAVERFFHNAPHLVVQMPLRSSAIVIKPHEA
;
A
#
# COMPACT_ATOMS: atom_id res chain seq x y z
N MET A 1 -7.63 -11.03 -24.98
CA MET A 1 -9.06 -11.30 -25.17
C MET A 1 -9.78 -11.29 -23.82
N LEU A 2 -10.87 -10.52 -23.69
CA LEU A 2 -11.69 -10.47 -22.46
C LEU A 2 -13.06 -11.09 -22.73
N ARG A 3 -13.40 -12.15 -21.98
CA ARG A 3 -14.65 -12.91 -22.13
C ARG A 3 -15.38 -12.97 -20.80
N ALA A 4 -16.67 -12.66 -20.82
CA ALA A 4 -17.54 -12.86 -19.65
C ALA A 4 -18.63 -13.88 -19.95
N ALA A 5 -19.10 -14.54 -18.90
CA ALA A 5 -20.24 -15.44 -18.98
C ALA A 5 -21.08 -15.42 -17.70
N SER A 6 -22.38 -15.70 -17.88
CA SER A 6 -23.26 -16.14 -16.81
C SER A 6 -23.26 -17.66 -16.73
N ALA A 7 -23.35 -18.21 -15.54
CA ALA A 7 -23.27 -19.65 -15.32
C ALA A 7 -24.51 -20.38 -15.88
N ASN A 8 -24.30 -21.52 -16.55
CA ASN A 8 -25.28 -22.61 -16.50
C ASN A 8 -25.00 -23.45 -15.25
N ALA A 9 -26.05 -23.95 -14.58
CA ALA A 9 -25.91 -24.70 -13.33
C ALA A 9 -24.89 -25.85 -13.47
N GLY A 10 -23.80 -25.80 -12.67
CA GLY A 10 -22.84 -26.91 -12.52
C GLY A 10 -21.48 -26.78 -13.24
N ALA A 11 -21.18 -25.67 -13.91
CA ALA A 11 -19.87 -25.47 -14.56
C ALA A 11 -18.74 -25.24 -13.54
N GLY A 12 -17.62 -25.96 -13.69
CA GLY A 12 -16.44 -25.86 -12.83
C GLY A 12 -15.27 -25.09 -13.45
N PHE A 13 -14.25 -24.80 -12.64
CA PHE A 13 -13.05 -24.04 -13.00
C PHE A 13 -12.30 -24.55 -14.26
N ARG A 14 -12.19 -25.87 -14.46
CA ARG A 14 -11.51 -26.45 -15.65
C ARG A 14 -12.29 -26.21 -16.95
N ASP A 15 -13.62 -26.16 -16.86
CA ASP A 15 -14.48 -25.94 -18.03
C ASP A 15 -14.36 -24.50 -18.56
N VAL A 16 -13.97 -23.56 -17.69
CA VAL A 16 -13.75 -22.14 -18.02
C VAL A 16 -12.39 -21.93 -18.68
N ILE A 17 -11.31 -22.56 -18.17
CA ILE A 17 -9.97 -22.48 -18.77
C ILE A 17 -9.90 -23.19 -20.12
N ASP A 18 -10.53 -24.35 -20.27
CA ASP A 18 -10.49 -25.13 -21.51
C ASP A 18 -11.48 -24.61 -22.58
N GLY A 19 -12.23 -23.54 -22.28
CA GLY A 19 -13.24 -22.94 -23.18
C GLY A 19 -14.46 -23.83 -23.43
N ARG A 20 -14.76 -24.80 -22.55
CA ARG A 20 -15.74 -25.87 -22.81
C ARG A 20 -17.13 -25.66 -22.21
N CYS A 21 -17.38 -24.63 -21.41
CA CYS A 21 -18.72 -24.41 -20.86
C CYS A 21 -19.02 -22.94 -20.61
N LEU A 22 -19.52 -22.23 -21.63
CA LEU A 22 -20.04 -20.87 -21.49
C LEU A 22 -21.41 -20.83 -22.19
N ALA A 23 -22.47 -20.51 -21.45
CA ALA A 23 -23.85 -20.45 -21.96
C ALA A 23 -24.05 -19.30 -22.96
N GLN A 24 -23.25 -18.24 -22.79
CA GLN A 24 -23.14 -17.09 -23.67
C GLN A 24 -21.76 -16.48 -23.44
N VAL A 25 -20.88 -16.55 -24.45
CA VAL A 25 -19.60 -15.84 -24.43
C VAL A 25 -19.86 -14.45 -24.97
N ILE A 26 -19.75 -13.43 -24.13
CA ILE A 26 -19.67 -12.05 -24.63
C ILE A 26 -18.18 -11.74 -24.77
N GLU A 27 -17.71 -11.61 -26.01
CA GLU A 27 -16.41 -11.00 -26.27
C GLU A 27 -16.56 -9.49 -26.07
N ILE A 28 -15.93 -8.98 -25.00
CA ILE A 28 -16.10 -7.58 -24.60
C ILE A 28 -15.03 -6.69 -25.26
N ALA A 29 -13.87 -7.26 -25.58
CA ALA A 29 -12.84 -6.58 -26.34
C ALA A 29 -12.01 -7.59 -27.14
N ASP A 30 -11.91 -7.36 -28.45
CA ASP A 30 -10.91 -7.96 -29.32
C ASP A 30 -10.07 -6.86 -29.97
N HIS A 31 -8.78 -7.16 -30.17
CA HIS A 31 -7.70 -6.31 -30.73
C HIS A 31 -8.09 -4.89 -31.21
N GLY A 32 -8.34 -3.94 -30.29
CA GLY A 32 -8.50 -2.52 -30.67
C GLY A 32 -9.29 -1.61 -29.74
N ASP A 33 -10.24 -2.11 -28.93
CA ASP A 33 -11.16 -1.26 -28.16
C ASP A 33 -10.90 -1.28 -26.63
N TRP A 34 -9.71 -0.80 -26.24
CA TRP A 34 -9.18 -0.88 -24.86
C TRP A 34 -9.97 -0.15 -23.76
N PRO A 35 -10.68 0.97 -24.01
CA PRO A 35 -11.53 1.59 -22.98
C PRO A 35 -12.66 0.67 -22.49
N GLN A 36 -13.17 -0.22 -23.36
CA GLN A 36 -14.19 -1.19 -22.97
C GLN A 36 -13.64 -2.30 -22.07
N ALA A 37 -12.33 -2.54 -22.08
CA ALA A 37 -11.69 -3.53 -21.23
C ALA A 37 -11.77 -3.18 -19.74
N HIS A 38 -12.04 -1.92 -19.36
CA HIS A 38 -12.26 -1.54 -17.96
C HIS A 38 -13.67 -1.87 -17.43
N LEU A 39 -14.61 -2.23 -18.31
CA LEU A 39 -15.99 -2.58 -17.92
C LEU A 39 -16.71 -1.49 -17.10
N LEU A 40 -16.35 -0.21 -17.27
CA LEU A 40 -16.93 0.91 -16.51
C LEU A 40 -18.45 1.04 -16.70
N SER A 41 -18.94 0.74 -17.90
CA SER A 41 -20.38 0.77 -18.22
C SER A 41 -21.14 -0.48 -17.78
N VAL A 42 -20.44 -1.51 -17.29
CA VAL A 42 -21.05 -2.76 -16.84
C VAL A 42 -21.43 -2.61 -15.36
N PRO A 43 -22.70 -2.89 -14.99
CA PRO A 43 -23.11 -2.86 -13.59
C PRO A 43 -22.34 -3.85 -12.71
N ASP A 44 -22.28 -3.55 -11.43
CA ASP A 44 -21.75 -4.46 -10.42
C ASP A 44 -22.53 -5.78 -10.42
N HIS A 45 -21.86 -6.88 -10.09
CA HIS A 45 -22.48 -8.21 -9.91
C HIS A 45 -23.23 -8.73 -11.15
N THR A 46 -22.77 -8.37 -12.34
CA THR A 46 -23.36 -8.81 -13.60
C THR A 46 -23.01 -10.26 -13.93
N TYR A 47 -21.74 -10.65 -13.80
CA TYR A 47 -21.22 -11.92 -14.33
C TYR A 47 -20.90 -12.94 -13.24
N ASP A 48 -21.01 -14.23 -13.58
CA ASP A 48 -20.57 -15.32 -12.71
C ASP A 48 -19.10 -15.66 -12.97
N PHE A 49 -18.66 -15.49 -14.22
CA PHE A 49 -17.30 -15.79 -14.67
C PHE A 49 -16.76 -14.68 -15.58
N LEU A 50 -15.47 -14.39 -15.41
CA LEU A 50 -14.70 -13.50 -16.27
C LEU A 50 -13.35 -14.16 -16.57
N TYR A 51 -12.97 -14.18 -17.84
CA TYR A 51 -11.70 -14.70 -18.32
C TYR A 51 -10.97 -13.61 -19.09
N ALA A 52 -9.73 -13.32 -18.68
CA ALA A 52 -8.88 -12.30 -19.26
C ALA A 52 -7.54 -12.91 -19.68
N GLU A 53 -7.34 -12.99 -21.00
CA GLU A 53 -6.13 -13.53 -21.62
C GLU A 53 -5.32 -12.40 -22.26
N ASP A 54 -4.11 -12.15 -21.76
CA ASP A 54 -3.18 -11.10 -22.21
C ASP A 54 -3.79 -9.68 -22.29
N VAL A 55 -4.93 -9.47 -21.63
CA VAL A 55 -5.61 -8.17 -21.53
C VAL A 55 -4.83 -7.25 -20.60
N LEU A 56 -4.29 -7.81 -19.51
CA LEU A 56 -3.53 -7.08 -18.51
C LEU A 56 -2.24 -6.44 -19.09
N ASN A 57 -1.66 -7.06 -20.13
CA ASN A 57 -0.51 -6.51 -20.86
C ASN A 57 -0.83 -5.26 -21.69
N ARG A 58 -2.11 -4.90 -21.84
CA ARG A 58 -2.57 -3.95 -22.86
C ARG A 58 -3.48 -2.84 -22.32
N VAL A 59 -4.13 -3.06 -21.18
CA VAL A 59 -4.88 -2.01 -20.47
C VAL A 59 -3.95 -0.93 -19.93
N ASP A 60 -4.36 0.33 -20.02
CA ASP A 60 -3.60 1.50 -19.58
C ASP A 60 -3.48 1.59 -18.04
N GLN A 61 -4.52 1.22 -17.30
CA GLN A 61 -4.53 1.19 -15.83
C GLN A 61 -4.85 -0.23 -15.30
N PRO A 62 -3.84 -1.12 -15.19
CA PRO A 62 -4.03 -2.52 -14.80
C PRO A 62 -4.70 -2.74 -13.44
N ALA A 63 -4.40 -1.90 -12.45
CA ALA A 63 -5.01 -1.99 -11.12
C ALA A 63 -6.50 -1.63 -11.13
N GLU A 64 -6.87 -0.56 -11.84
CA GLU A 64 -8.27 -0.15 -12.01
C GLU A 64 -9.06 -1.20 -12.80
N ALA A 65 -8.49 -1.69 -13.91
CA ALA A 65 -9.09 -2.76 -14.69
C ALA A 65 -9.35 -4.00 -13.84
N LEU A 66 -8.36 -4.45 -13.07
CA LEU A 66 -8.48 -5.61 -12.19
C LEU A 66 -9.55 -5.43 -11.11
N ALA A 67 -9.61 -4.24 -10.48
CA ALA A 67 -10.66 -3.91 -9.51
C ALA A 67 -12.05 -3.94 -10.15
N ASN A 68 -12.20 -3.38 -11.35
CA ASN A 68 -13.46 -3.38 -12.09
C ASN A 68 -13.87 -4.78 -12.55
N TRP A 69 -12.92 -5.62 -12.97
CA TRP A 69 -13.16 -7.01 -13.32
C TRP A 69 -13.72 -7.82 -12.15
N ILE A 70 -13.21 -7.57 -10.94
CA ILE A 70 -13.76 -8.18 -9.72
C ILE A 70 -15.11 -7.55 -9.36
N ARG A 71 -15.27 -6.22 -9.54
CA ARG A 71 -16.52 -5.48 -9.28
C ARG A 71 -17.72 -6.04 -10.05
N VAL A 72 -17.54 -6.36 -11.33
CA VAL A 72 -18.63 -6.89 -12.18
C VAL A 72 -18.98 -8.34 -11.90
N LEU A 73 -18.16 -9.07 -11.12
CA LEU A 73 -18.48 -10.43 -10.71
C LEU A 73 -19.49 -10.43 -9.57
N LYS A 74 -20.41 -11.39 -9.58
CA LYS A 74 -21.29 -11.69 -8.44
C LYS A 74 -20.48 -12.22 -7.25
N PRO A 75 -20.97 -12.08 -6.01
CA PRO A 75 -20.35 -12.71 -4.85
C PRO A 75 -20.08 -14.21 -5.09
N GLY A 76 -18.84 -14.65 -4.92
CA GLY A 76 -18.40 -16.02 -5.23
C GLY A 76 -18.03 -16.29 -6.70
N GLY A 77 -18.20 -15.30 -7.58
CA GLY A 77 -17.82 -15.39 -8.99
C GLY A 77 -16.31 -15.48 -9.21
N ILE A 78 -15.90 -15.99 -10.37
CA ILE A 78 -14.49 -16.31 -10.65
C ILE A 78 -13.93 -15.43 -11.76
N LEU A 79 -12.75 -14.85 -11.50
CA LEU A 79 -11.89 -14.23 -12.49
C LEU A 79 -10.68 -15.15 -12.77
N ALA A 80 -10.54 -15.61 -14.00
CA ALA A 80 -9.37 -16.33 -14.46
C ALA A 80 -8.50 -15.41 -15.33
N LEU A 81 -7.24 -15.26 -14.95
CA LEU A 81 -6.23 -14.46 -15.62
C LEU A 81 -5.19 -15.39 -16.24
N ALA A 82 -4.92 -15.19 -17.52
CA ALA A 82 -3.80 -15.81 -18.22
C ALA A 82 -2.97 -14.70 -18.87
N VAL A 83 -1.69 -14.64 -18.54
CA VAL A 83 -0.84 -13.50 -18.90
C VAL A 83 0.53 -14.00 -19.36
N ALA A 84 0.91 -13.68 -20.58
CA ALA A 84 2.23 -14.02 -21.12
C ALA A 84 3.34 -13.18 -20.47
N GLU A 85 4.43 -13.84 -20.06
CA GLU A 85 5.57 -13.20 -19.37
C GLU A 85 6.61 -12.59 -20.36
N GLU A 86 6.69 -13.12 -21.58
CA GLU A 86 7.51 -12.61 -22.69
C GLU A 86 6.90 -12.94 -24.05
N HIS A 87 6.73 -11.96 -24.96
CA HIS A 87 6.61 -12.19 -26.41
C HIS A 87 7.38 -11.11 -27.19
N GLY A 88 8.11 -11.54 -28.23
CA GLY A 88 9.07 -10.72 -29.00
C GLY A 88 8.41 -9.58 -29.78
N GLU A 89 9.15 -8.45 -29.88
CA GLU A 89 9.03 -7.24 -30.72
C GLU A 89 7.64 -6.62 -31.07
N GLN A 90 6.51 -7.29 -30.89
CA GLN A 90 5.17 -6.75 -31.16
C GLN A 90 4.48 -6.23 -29.89
N GLN A 91 4.50 -4.90 -29.79
CA GLN A 91 3.81 -3.96 -28.89
C GLN A 91 2.61 -4.48 -28.06
N GLY A 92 2.85 -4.74 -26.77
CA GLY A 92 1.90 -4.52 -25.67
C GLY A 92 2.38 -3.34 -24.80
N ALA A 93 1.47 -2.67 -24.07
CA ALA A 93 1.82 -1.52 -23.20
C ALA A 93 2.60 -1.95 -21.94
N TRP A 94 2.33 -3.16 -21.45
CA TRP A 94 2.90 -3.71 -20.23
C TRP A 94 3.42 -5.14 -20.40
N ARG A 95 4.60 -5.41 -19.86
CA ARG A 95 5.15 -6.73 -19.62
C ARG A 95 4.82 -7.14 -18.18
N VAL A 96 3.94 -8.12 -18.02
CA VAL A 96 3.51 -8.60 -16.70
C VAL A 96 4.45 -9.70 -16.23
N VAL A 97 4.87 -9.61 -14.97
CA VAL A 97 5.83 -10.51 -14.33
C VAL A 97 5.25 -10.99 -13.02
N LEU A 98 5.52 -12.26 -12.63
CA LEU A 98 4.94 -12.82 -11.42
C LEU A 98 5.50 -12.08 -10.20
N GLN A 99 6.81 -11.93 -10.16
CA GLN A 99 7.52 -11.14 -9.17
C GLN A 99 8.90 -10.79 -9.70
N GLU A 100 9.05 -9.65 -10.38
CA GLU A 100 10.37 -9.10 -10.67
C GLU A 100 10.65 -7.91 -9.74
N PRO A 101 11.81 -7.88 -9.05
CA PRO A 101 12.14 -6.81 -8.11
C PRO A 101 12.33 -5.44 -8.75
N ASP A 102 12.61 -5.39 -10.05
CA ASP A 102 12.83 -4.19 -10.84
C ASP A 102 11.97 -4.27 -12.11
N ALA A 103 10.76 -3.70 -12.06
CA ALA A 103 9.90 -3.53 -13.22
C ALA A 103 10.32 -2.22 -13.95
N PRO A 104 11.12 -2.24 -15.03
CA PRO A 104 11.38 -1.06 -15.85
C PRO A 104 10.07 -0.45 -16.39
N LYS A 105 10.13 0.78 -16.93
CA LYS A 105 8.99 1.42 -17.61
C LYS A 105 8.33 0.42 -18.57
N GLY A 106 7.02 0.22 -18.40
CA GLY A 106 6.26 -0.76 -19.17
C GLY A 106 6.30 -2.18 -18.60
N GLN A 107 6.61 -2.38 -17.31
CA GLN A 107 6.41 -3.65 -16.59
C GLN A 107 5.44 -3.52 -15.42
N VAL A 108 4.77 -4.62 -15.08
CA VAL A 108 3.74 -4.70 -14.03
C VAL A 108 3.93 -5.96 -13.20
N ASN A 109 4.10 -5.82 -11.89
CA ASN A 109 4.24 -6.94 -10.96
C ASN A 109 2.85 -7.45 -10.56
N LEU A 110 2.54 -8.70 -10.91
CA LEU A 110 1.23 -9.27 -10.65
C LEU A 110 0.94 -9.42 -9.16
N LEU A 111 1.93 -9.78 -8.32
CA LEU A 111 1.69 -9.89 -6.88
C LEU A 111 1.34 -8.54 -6.25
N GLU A 112 1.98 -7.45 -6.67
CA GLU A 112 1.65 -6.10 -6.21
C GLU A 112 0.22 -5.70 -6.63
N LEU A 113 -0.19 -6.02 -7.86
CA LEU A 113 -1.57 -5.81 -8.30
C LEU A 113 -2.57 -6.64 -7.49
N LEU A 114 -2.25 -7.90 -7.19
CA LEU A 114 -3.11 -8.78 -6.40
C LEU A 114 -3.26 -8.30 -4.95
N GLN A 115 -2.22 -7.66 -4.39
CA GLN A 115 -2.30 -7.02 -3.08
C GLN A 115 -3.32 -5.89 -3.05
N VAL A 116 -3.44 -5.10 -4.12
CA VAL A 116 -4.42 -3.99 -4.20
C VAL A 116 -5.86 -4.51 -4.11
N VAL A 117 -6.15 -5.70 -4.65
CA VAL A 117 -7.53 -6.23 -4.77
C VAL A 117 -7.87 -7.36 -3.80
N CYS A 118 -6.98 -7.71 -2.89
CA CYS A 118 -7.16 -8.84 -1.95
C CYS A 118 -8.35 -8.69 -0.98
N HIS A 119 -8.77 -7.44 -0.75
CA HIS A 119 -9.97 -7.11 0.02
C HIS A 119 -11.27 -7.45 -0.73
N LEU A 120 -11.20 -7.57 -2.07
CA LEU A 120 -12.34 -7.89 -2.95
C LEU A 120 -12.37 -9.37 -3.35
N ALA A 121 -11.22 -10.03 -3.46
CA ALA A 121 -11.11 -11.40 -3.95
C ALA A 121 -10.11 -12.27 -3.17
N GLU A 122 -10.39 -13.57 -3.12
CA GLU A 122 -9.50 -14.65 -2.70
C GLU A 122 -8.63 -15.10 -3.88
N ILE A 123 -7.39 -15.49 -3.62
CA ILE A 123 -6.50 -16.08 -4.63
C ILE A 123 -6.62 -17.59 -4.50
N ASP A 124 -7.47 -18.20 -5.33
CA ASP A 124 -7.65 -19.65 -5.37
C ASP A 124 -6.40 -20.36 -5.90
N ARG A 125 -5.69 -19.74 -6.86
CA ARG A 125 -4.51 -20.32 -7.52
C ARG A 125 -3.65 -19.24 -8.16
N LEU A 126 -2.33 -19.41 -8.11
CA LEU A 126 -1.36 -18.56 -8.80
C LEU A 126 -0.15 -19.41 -9.20
N GLU A 127 0.12 -19.54 -10.50
CA GLU A 127 1.17 -20.42 -11.03
C GLU A 127 1.86 -19.81 -12.24
N ARG A 128 3.15 -20.11 -12.39
CA ARG A 128 3.94 -19.84 -13.59
C ARG A 128 4.12 -21.14 -14.37
N ILE A 129 3.70 -21.15 -15.63
CA ILE A 129 3.76 -22.30 -16.53
C ILE A 129 4.80 -22.02 -17.61
N CYS A 130 5.84 -22.85 -17.69
CA CYS A 130 6.83 -22.78 -18.77
C CYS A 130 6.46 -23.77 -19.88
N GLU A 131 6.05 -23.27 -21.05
CA GLU A 131 5.70 -24.10 -22.19
C GLU A 131 6.96 -24.65 -22.86
N GLY A 132 7.23 -25.95 -22.75
CA GLY A 132 8.40 -26.60 -23.37
C GLY A 132 9.61 -26.80 -22.45
N GLY A 133 9.45 -26.64 -21.13
CA GLY A 133 10.49 -26.85 -20.13
C GLY A 133 11.25 -25.57 -19.73
N PRO A 134 12.19 -25.63 -18.77
CA PRO A 134 12.84 -24.45 -18.20
C PRO A 134 13.66 -23.61 -19.19
N LEU A 135 14.00 -24.17 -20.35
CA LEU A 135 14.90 -23.61 -21.36
C LEU A 135 14.19 -23.05 -22.59
N SER A 136 12.86 -23.18 -22.70
CA SER A 136 12.10 -22.81 -23.90
C SER A 136 11.81 -21.31 -24.03
N GLY A 137 12.08 -20.52 -22.99
CA GLY A 137 11.90 -19.06 -22.97
C GLY A 137 10.44 -18.58 -23.01
N ARG A 138 9.45 -19.48 -23.12
CA ARG A 138 8.02 -19.12 -23.14
C ARG A 138 7.38 -19.48 -21.82
N ALA A 139 7.00 -18.47 -21.06
CA ALA A 139 6.33 -18.62 -19.78
C ALA A 139 5.01 -17.83 -19.77
N GLN A 140 3.98 -18.44 -19.19
CA GLN A 140 2.68 -17.83 -18.95
C GLN A 140 2.38 -17.88 -17.45
N ILE A 141 1.85 -16.79 -16.92
CA ILE A 141 1.38 -16.69 -15.54
C ILE A 141 -0.13 -16.88 -15.56
N GLN A 142 -0.62 -17.78 -14.72
CA GLN A 142 -2.05 -18.01 -14.53
C GLN A 142 -2.44 -17.68 -13.09
N ALA A 143 -3.48 -16.87 -12.92
CA ALA A 143 -4.06 -16.52 -11.63
C ALA A 143 -5.57 -16.74 -11.63
N VAL A 144 -6.09 -17.22 -10.51
CA VAL A 144 -7.51 -17.50 -10.32
C VAL A 144 -7.95 -16.78 -9.07
N LEU A 145 -8.85 -15.82 -9.27
CA LEU A 145 -9.39 -15.00 -8.21
C LEU A 145 -10.86 -15.32 -8.03
N ARG A 146 -11.27 -15.49 -6.78
CA ARG A 146 -12.68 -15.68 -6.42
C ARG A 146 -13.17 -14.45 -5.71
N ARG A 147 -14.20 -13.79 -6.24
CA ARG A 147 -14.82 -12.66 -5.54
C ARG A 147 -15.35 -13.13 -4.19
N ARG A 148 -15.01 -12.40 -3.14
CA ARG A 148 -15.48 -12.71 -1.79
C ARG A 148 -17.00 -12.53 -1.68
N LEU A 149 -17.62 -13.35 -0.82
CA LEU A 149 -19.05 -13.24 -0.54
C LEU A 149 -19.39 -11.90 0.15
N ALA A 150 -18.48 -11.40 0.97
CA ALA A 150 -18.49 -10.06 1.52
C ALA A 150 -17.08 -9.47 1.39
N THR A 151 -16.97 -8.20 1.02
CA THR A 151 -15.69 -7.48 0.99
C THR A 151 -15.14 -7.38 2.40
N LEU A 152 -13.85 -7.63 2.55
CA LEU A 152 -13.19 -7.49 3.84
C LEU A 152 -12.87 -6.03 4.10
N THR A 153 -13.01 -5.58 5.35
CA THR A 153 -12.27 -4.40 5.76
C THR A 153 -10.78 -4.69 5.65
N PRO A 154 -9.93 -3.67 5.48
CA PRO A 154 -8.49 -3.90 5.39
C PRO A 154 -7.96 -4.78 6.55
N VAL A 155 -8.40 -4.53 7.78
CA VAL A 155 -8.05 -5.30 8.99
C VAL A 155 -8.43 -6.77 8.89
N GLN A 156 -9.61 -7.07 8.33
CA GLN A 156 -10.06 -8.45 8.16
C GLN A 156 -9.23 -9.18 7.11
N SER A 157 -8.72 -8.48 6.09
CA SER A 157 -7.87 -9.07 5.05
C SER A 157 -6.50 -9.55 5.56
N ASN A 158 -5.98 -8.97 6.65
CA ASN A 158 -4.68 -9.35 7.25
C ASN A 158 -4.57 -10.80 7.70
N ARG A 159 -5.69 -11.40 8.11
CA ARG A 159 -5.73 -12.79 8.59
C ARG A 159 -6.04 -13.77 7.47
N ALA A 160 -6.27 -13.27 6.26
CA ALA A 160 -6.53 -14.12 5.11
C ALA A 160 -5.23 -14.89 4.77
N PRO A 161 -5.28 -16.22 4.59
CA PRO A 161 -4.11 -17.04 4.31
C PRO A 161 -3.26 -16.53 3.13
N GLU A 162 -3.91 -15.91 2.15
CA GLU A 162 -3.29 -15.35 0.95
C GLU A 162 -2.40 -14.14 1.29
N ILE A 163 -2.86 -13.26 2.18
CA ILE A 163 -2.07 -12.10 2.63
C ILE A 163 -0.88 -12.54 3.45
N VAL A 164 -1.02 -13.57 4.28
CA VAL A 164 0.09 -14.16 5.04
C VAL A 164 1.13 -14.82 4.12
N ALA A 165 0.72 -15.43 3.01
CA ALA A 165 1.62 -16.01 2.02
C ALA A 165 2.32 -14.94 1.17
N LEU A 166 1.58 -13.93 0.71
CA LEU A 166 2.10 -12.79 -0.05
C LEU A 166 3.10 -11.96 0.77
N ALA A 167 2.82 -11.80 2.06
CA ALA A 167 3.74 -11.20 3.02
C ALA A 167 5.11 -11.90 3.02
N LYS A 168 5.14 -13.22 3.20
CA LYS A 168 6.39 -14.01 3.20
C LYS A 168 7.13 -13.93 1.86
N LEU A 169 6.42 -13.91 0.74
CA LEU A 169 7.02 -13.73 -0.59
C LEU A 169 7.57 -12.32 -0.81
N THR A 170 6.96 -11.31 -0.18
CA THR A 170 7.44 -9.92 -0.22
C THR A 170 8.70 -9.76 0.64
N GLU A 171 8.76 -10.38 1.81
CA GLU A 171 9.98 -10.43 2.65
C GLU A 171 11.17 -11.01 1.86
N ILE A 172 10.96 -12.12 1.13
CA ILE A 172 12.00 -12.74 0.27
C ILE A 172 12.38 -11.82 -0.90
N ALA A 173 11.42 -11.10 -1.51
CA ALA A 173 11.74 -10.15 -2.58
C ALA A 173 12.48 -8.90 -2.08
N ILE A 174 12.20 -8.43 -0.85
CA ILE A 174 12.97 -7.36 -0.21
C ILE A 174 14.44 -7.80 -0.04
N GLU A 175 14.68 -9.06 0.37
CA GLU A 175 16.04 -9.62 0.44
C GLU A 175 16.72 -9.72 -0.93
N GLN A 176 15.98 -9.98 -2.02
CA GLN A 176 16.53 -10.06 -3.38
C GLN A 176 16.69 -8.70 -4.10
N ARG A 177 16.11 -7.61 -3.56
CA ARG A 177 16.20 -6.24 -4.13
C ARG A 177 17.58 -5.60 -4.02
N ASP A 178 18.53 -6.21 -3.32
CA ASP A 178 19.89 -5.67 -3.11
C ASP A 178 20.75 -5.58 -4.39
N ARG A 179 20.25 -6.07 -5.53
CA ARG A 179 21.00 -6.12 -6.80
C ARG A 179 20.74 -4.96 -7.77
N TRP A 180 19.66 -4.18 -7.65
CA TRP A 180 19.19 -3.37 -8.81
C TRP A 180 18.67 -1.94 -8.54
N ARG A 181 18.30 -1.58 -7.30
CA ARG A 181 18.40 -0.17 -6.84
C ARG A 181 19.66 -0.06 -6.00
N PRO A 182 20.44 1.04 -6.06
CA PRO A 182 21.47 1.27 -5.06
C PRO A 182 20.79 1.39 -3.70
N MET A 183 20.64 0.25 -3.01
CA MET A 183 20.20 0.19 -1.63
C MET A 183 21.25 0.81 -0.71
N GLN A 184 22.40 1.19 -1.27
CA GLN A 184 23.45 1.87 -0.56
C GLN A 184 22.93 3.13 0.14
N GLU A 185 22.12 3.97 -0.53
CA GLU A 185 21.55 5.13 0.15
C GLU A 185 20.70 4.70 1.35
N PHE A 186 19.74 3.79 1.14
CA PHE A 186 18.88 3.32 2.22
C PHE A 186 19.68 2.64 3.34
N ARG A 187 20.70 1.84 3.02
CA ARG A 187 21.60 1.20 3.98
C ARG A 187 22.45 2.22 4.74
N ASP A 188 22.95 3.25 4.08
CA ASP A 188 23.71 4.34 4.70
C ASP A 188 22.80 5.15 5.64
N ILE A 189 21.54 5.38 5.23
CA ILE A 189 20.51 5.99 6.08
C ILE A 189 20.24 5.11 7.29
N LEU A 190 20.06 3.79 7.11
CA LEU A 190 19.86 2.87 8.23
C LEU A 190 21.05 2.89 9.21
N ALA A 191 22.28 2.88 8.67
CA ALA A 191 23.53 2.94 9.41
C ALA A 191 23.79 4.31 10.09
N SER A 192 23.00 5.34 9.78
CA SER A 192 23.12 6.67 10.40
C SER A 192 22.54 6.77 11.82
N GLY A 193 22.16 5.62 12.41
CA GLY A 193 21.55 5.51 13.75
C GLY A 193 20.04 5.27 13.73
N VAL A 194 19.43 5.06 12.55
CA VAL A 194 17.99 4.75 12.43
C VAL A 194 17.66 3.45 13.13
N THR A 195 18.44 2.39 12.89
CA THR A 195 18.16 1.04 13.44
C THR A 195 18.32 0.99 14.96
N ASP A 196 19.21 1.81 15.53
CA ASP A 196 19.45 1.86 16.98
C ASP A 196 18.37 2.66 17.72
N ALA A 197 17.67 3.53 16.99
CA ALA A 197 16.69 4.47 17.51
C ALA A 197 15.25 4.15 17.07
N SER A 198 15.01 3.02 16.41
CA SER A 198 13.69 2.61 15.94
C SER A 198 13.29 1.24 16.49
N VAL A 199 12.00 1.05 16.72
CA VAL A 199 11.37 -0.26 16.94
C VAL A 199 10.57 -0.73 15.72
N VAL A 200 10.48 0.12 14.69
CA VAL A 200 9.83 -0.19 13.42
C VAL A 200 10.73 -1.13 12.62
N ASP A 201 10.16 -2.22 12.12
CA ASP A 201 10.91 -3.21 11.36
C ASP A 201 11.39 -2.66 10.00
N ILE A 202 12.40 -3.31 9.43
CA ILE A 202 13.05 -2.85 8.22
C ILE A 202 12.11 -2.74 7.01
N SER A 203 11.06 -3.58 6.96
CA SER A 203 10.10 -3.54 5.85
C SER A 203 9.26 -2.27 5.91
N ARG A 204 8.76 -1.92 7.09
CA ARG A 204 8.02 -0.66 7.32
C ARG A 204 8.92 0.56 7.14
N LEU A 205 10.17 0.52 7.60
CA LEU A 205 11.16 1.58 7.31
C LEU A 205 11.41 1.76 5.81
N TYR A 206 11.50 0.66 5.06
CA TYR A 206 11.67 0.72 3.62
C TYR A 206 10.43 1.31 2.93
N LEU A 207 9.23 0.93 3.37
CA LEU A 207 7.98 1.51 2.85
C LEU A 207 7.90 3.01 3.15
N LEU A 208 8.25 3.43 4.38
CA LEU A 208 8.33 4.84 4.76
C LEU A 208 9.28 5.61 3.83
N TYR A 209 10.47 5.05 3.57
CA TYR A 209 11.44 5.60 2.63
C TYR A 209 10.87 5.73 1.20
N GLN A 210 10.20 4.70 0.69
CA GLN A 210 9.59 4.73 -0.65
C GLN A 210 8.50 5.81 -0.76
N TRP A 211 7.58 5.85 0.20
CA TRP A 211 6.48 6.81 0.19
C TRP A 211 6.94 8.24 0.34
N LEU A 212 7.92 8.50 1.22
CA LEU A 212 8.56 9.81 1.30
C LEU A 212 9.16 10.21 -0.06
N GLY A 213 9.83 9.27 -0.74
CA GLY A 213 10.38 9.42 -2.09
C GLY A 213 9.36 9.91 -3.11
N THR A 214 8.12 9.40 -3.07
CA THR A 214 7.05 9.81 -4.01
C THR A 214 6.65 11.27 -3.86
N THR A 215 6.87 11.85 -2.69
CA THR A 215 6.49 13.24 -2.40
C THR A 215 7.60 14.23 -2.77
N LEU A 216 8.80 13.77 -3.18
CA LEU A 216 10.00 14.62 -3.40
C LEU A 216 9.80 15.76 -4.38
N ALA A 217 8.87 15.67 -5.31
CA ALA A 217 8.53 16.74 -6.25
C ALA A 217 7.48 17.74 -5.72
N LEU A 218 6.82 17.44 -4.61
CA LEU A 218 5.76 18.26 -4.03
C LEU A 218 6.34 19.36 -3.13
N GLU A 219 5.57 20.44 -3.02
CA GLU A 219 5.80 21.53 -2.08
C GLU A 219 5.14 21.26 -0.73
N GLY A 220 5.70 21.82 0.33
CA GLY A 220 5.23 21.65 1.71
C GLY A 220 6.29 21.04 2.62
N ALA A 221 6.02 21.07 3.93
CA ALA A 221 6.88 20.46 4.94
C ALA A 221 6.58 18.97 5.14
N CYS A 222 7.47 18.31 5.89
CA CYS A 222 7.22 17.00 6.45
C CYS A 222 6.84 17.13 7.94
N ILE A 223 5.97 16.25 8.41
CA ILE A 223 5.59 16.16 9.83
C ILE A 223 5.66 14.71 10.32
N GLU A 224 6.17 14.51 11.53
CA GLU A 224 6.04 13.27 12.27
C GLU A 224 5.39 13.56 13.63
N VAL A 225 4.41 12.74 14.01
CA VAL A 225 3.80 12.78 15.35
C VAL A 225 3.95 11.42 15.99
N GLY A 226 4.63 11.38 17.13
CA GLY A 226 5.14 10.17 17.74
C GLY A 226 6.44 9.72 17.07
N SER A 227 7.54 9.89 17.78
CA SER A 227 8.91 9.72 17.29
C SER A 227 9.74 8.80 18.19
N TYR A 228 9.33 8.61 19.44
CA TYR A 228 10.04 7.83 20.45
C TYR A 228 11.52 8.25 20.55
N ARG A 229 12.45 7.42 20.06
CA ARG A 229 13.91 7.68 20.06
C ARG A 229 14.40 8.37 18.78
N GLY A 230 13.51 8.62 17.82
CA GLY A 230 13.74 9.41 16.62
C GLY A 230 14.23 8.61 15.40
N GLY A 231 14.13 7.28 15.39
CA GLY A 231 14.64 6.46 14.29
C GLY A 231 13.94 6.70 12.95
N THR A 232 12.61 6.72 12.92
CA THR A 232 11.82 7.07 11.73
C THR A 232 12.02 8.53 11.31
N ALA A 233 12.04 9.45 12.27
CA ALA A 233 12.43 10.84 12.06
C ALA A 233 13.82 11.00 11.42
N LYS A 234 14.80 10.19 11.87
CA LYS A 234 16.16 10.19 11.34
C LYS A 234 16.15 9.74 9.89
N LEU A 235 15.39 8.70 9.56
CA LEU A 235 15.21 8.25 8.17
C LEU A 235 14.63 9.38 7.32
N ILE A 236 13.54 10.03 7.75
CA ILE A 236 12.91 11.12 7.01
C ILE A 236 13.90 12.28 6.83
N SER A 237 14.58 12.68 7.90
CA SER A 237 15.58 13.75 7.92
C SER A 237 16.74 13.50 6.96
N GLU A 238 17.27 12.27 6.93
CA GLU A 238 18.37 11.88 6.06
C GLU A 238 17.99 11.90 4.57
N VAL A 239 16.76 11.49 4.23
CA VAL A 239 16.23 11.61 2.86
C VAL A 239 16.11 13.08 2.46
N LEU A 240 15.56 13.93 3.34
CA LEU A 240 15.44 15.36 3.07
C LEU A 240 16.80 16.03 2.90
N LEU A 241 17.79 15.72 3.75
CA LEU A 241 19.16 16.26 3.59
C LEU A 241 19.78 15.94 2.23
N ARG A 242 19.51 14.75 1.67
CA ARG A 242 20.06 14.32 0.38
C ARG A 242 19.35 14.94 -0.81
N HIS A 243 18.03 15.07 -0.75
CA HIS A 243 17.21 15.37 -1.92
C HIS A 243 16.51 16.73 -1.89
N ARG A 244 16.21 17.27 -0.70
CA ARG A 244 15.43 18.49 -0.46
C ARG A 244 15.88 19.21 0.83
N PRO A 245 17.16 19.63 0.95
CA PRO A 245 17.72 20.16 2.20
C PRO A 245 17.10 21.49 2.67
N GLU A 246 16.28 22.12 1.84
CA GLU A 246 15.51 23.31 2.16
C GLU A 246 14.18 23.02 2.87
N VAL A 247 13.67 21.78 2.78
CA VAL A 247 12.37 21.38 3.33
C VAL A 247 12.45 21.20 4.84
N GLU A 248 11.45 21.75 5.55
CA GLU A 248 11.33 21.63 7.00
C GLU A 248 10.71 20.28 7.41
N LEU A 249 11.22 19.74 8.52
CA LEU A 249 10.68 18.56 9.18
C LEU A 249 10.27 18.93 10.61
N HIS A 250 8.99 18.78 10.93
CA HIS A 250 8.45 19.07 12.26
C HIS A 250 8.12 17.78 13.01
N LEU A 251 8.70 17.60 14.19
CA LEU A 251 8.48 16.43 15.04
C LEU A 251 7.69 16.84 16.27
N PHE A 252 6.60 16.14 16.51
CA PHE A 252 5.78 16.30 17.72
C PHE A 252 5.84 15.03 18.54
N ASP A 253 6.26 15.15 19.79
CA ASP A 253 6.34 14.04 20.74
C ASP A 253 6.28 14.59 22.16
N THR A 254 5.84 13.79 23.12
CA THR A 254 5.97 14.13 24.53
C THR A 254 7.43 14.10 24.99
N PHE A 255 8.25 13.26 24.35
CA PHE A 255 9.60 12.85 24.75
C PHE A 255 9.68 12.26 26.16
N GLU A 256 8.53 11.87 26.71
CA GLU A 256 8.33 11.38 28.08
C GLU A 256 7.41 10.14 28.10
N GLY A 257 7.09 9.59 26.93
CA GLY A 257 6.23 8.42 26.75
C GLY A 257 4.75 8.77 26.53
N MET A 258 3.92 7.75 26.41
CA MET A 258 2.52 7.90 26.00
C MET A 258 1.66 8.67 27.02
N PRO A 259 0.75 9.55 26.55
CA PRO A 259 -0.16 10.31 27.40
C PRO A 259 -1.32 9.47 27.95
N ASP A 260 -2.09 10.05 28.87
CA ASP A 260 -3.28 9.43 29.45
C ASP A 260 -4.54 9.83 28.65
N ARG A 261 -5.00 8.96 27.75
CA ARG A 261 -6.13 9.22 26.83
C ARG A 261 -6.89 7.93 26.43
N LEU A 262 -7.23 7.08 27.40
CA LEU A 262 -7.47 5.67 27.09
C LEU A 262 -8.95 5.26 27.08
N SER A 263 -9.31 4.51 26.05
CA SER A 263 -10.48 3.63 26.02
C SER A 263 -10.18 2.30 26.75
N LEU A 264 -11.18 1.44 26.95
CA LEU A 264 -11.07 0.23 27.79
C LEU A 264 -9.97 -0.75 27.35
N ASP A 265 -9.65 -0.81 26.05
CA ASP A 265 -8.64 -1.71 25.48
C ASP A 265 -7.24 -1.07 25.35
N GLU A 266 -7.09 0.19 25.75
CA GLU A 266 -5.81 0.91 25.74
C GLU A 266 -5.25 1.11 27.16
N VAL A 267 -5.98 0.65 28.18
CA VAL A 267 -5.59 0.70 29.59
C VAL A 267 -4.20 0.07 29.79
N GLY A 268 -3.28 0.83 30.38
CA GLY A 268 -1.90 0.40 30.67
C GLY A 268 -0.83 0.91 29.70
N MET A 269 -1.21 1.64 28.65
CA MET A 269 -0.25 2.27 27.73
C MET A 269 0.48 3.48 28.32
N ARG A 270 -0.06 4.10 29.38
CA ARG A 270 0.52 5.31 29.99
C ARG A 270 1.99 5.10 30.37
N GLY A 271 2.86 5.99 29.89
CA GLY A 271 4.30 5.94 30.16
C GLY A 271 5.07 4.85 29.38
N SER A 272 4.42 4.07 28.52
CA SER A 272 5.12 3.27 27.51
C SER A 272 5.98 4.19 26.65
N PHE A 273 7.12 3.67 26.18
CA PHE A 273 8.09 4.41 25.39
C PHE A 273 8.72 5.65 26.08
N ALA A 274 8.62 5.76 27.40
CA ALA A 274 9.25 6.85 28.18
C ALA A 274 10.79 6.78 28.24
N ASN A 275 11.40 5.71 27.74
CA ASN A 275 12.85 5.52 27.65
C ASN A 275 13.46 6.24 26.43
N THR A 276 13.18 7.55 26.34
CA THR A 276 13.68 8.54 25.38
C THR A 276 13.80 9.92 26.06
N SER A 277 14.31 10.93 25.35
CA SER A 277 14.32 12.32 25.80
C SER A 277 14.48 13.28 24.63
N LEU A 278 14.04 14.54 24.80
CA LEU A 278 14.20 15.59 23.80
C LEU A 278 15.68 15.75 23.40
N GLN A 279 16.60 15.74 24.37
CA GLN A 279 18.03 15.90 24.12
C GLN A 279 18.64 14.69 23.39
N GLN A 280 18.08 13.49 23.54
CA GLN A 280 18.52 12.32 22.79
C GLN A 280 18.13 12.46 21.32
N VAL A 281 16.86 12.78 21.03
CA VAL A 281 16.36 12.94 19.66
C VAL A 281 17.03 14.13 18.97
N GLN A 282 17.21 15.24 19.68
CA GLN A 282 17.92 16.42 19.15
C GLN A 282 19.36 16.10 18.76
N ARG A 283 20.08 15.28 19.54
CA ARG A 283 21.45 14.83 19.20
C ARG A 283 21.47 13.94 17.96
N LEU A 284 20.51 13.02 17.83
CA LEU A 284 20.40 12.13 16.67
C LEU A 284 20.17 12.90 15.36
N LEU A 285 19.39 13.98 15.43
CA LEU A 285 18.99 14.80 14.28
C LEU A 285 19.87 16.04 14.05
N ALA A 286 20.94 16.22 14.83
CA ALA A 286 21.74 17.44 14.86
C ALA A 286 22.40 17.82 13.52
N ASN A 287 22.52 16.87 12.57
CA ASN A 287 23.06 17.13 11.24
C ASN A 287 22.07 17.82 10.29
N ASN A 288 20.80 17.95 10.67
CA ASN A 288 19.79 18.65 9.89
C ASN A 288 19.22 19.85 10.66
N SER A 289 19.65 21.06 10.27
CA SER A 289 19.19 22.32 10.87
C SER A 289 17.74 22.68 10.54
N ARG A 290 17.09 21.97 9.60
CA ARG A 290 15.67 22.17 9.23
C ARG A 290 14.70 21.32 10.04
N VAL A 291 15.21 20.58 11.02
CA VAL A 291 14.41 19.79 11.94
C VAL A 291 13.99 20.63 13.13
N SER A 292 12.68 20.72 13.38
CA SER A 292 12.10 21.37 14.56
C SER A 292 11.43 20.34 15.45
N LEU A 293 11.78 20.33 16.74
CA LEU A 293 11.20 19.42 17.73
C LEU A 293 10.23 20.21 18.62
N HIS A 294 9.01 19.69 18.77
CA HIS A 294 7.90 20.32 19.48
C HIS A 294 7.47 19.44 20.65
N PRO A 295 8.05 19.64 21.85
CA PRO A 295 7.74 18.82 23.02
C PRO A 295 6.32 19.06 23.53
N GLY A 296 5.59 17.98 23.77
CA GLY A 296 4.27 17.97 24.40
C GLY A 296 3.22 17.18 23.62
N ILE A 297 2.03 17.09 24.20
CA ILE A 297 0.93 16.30 23.64
C ILE A 297 0.34 17.03 22.42
N PHE A 298 0.34 16.37 21.26
CA PHE A 298 -0.36 16.85 20.07
C PHE A 298 -1.88 16.83 20.28
N PRO A 299 -2.66 17.83 19.82
CA PRO A 299 -2.28 19.04 19.08
C PRO A 299 -1.89 20.21 19.98
N ALA A 300 -1.93 20.06 21.31
CA ALA A 300 -1.68 21.14 22.25
C ALA A 300 -0.23 21.68 22.22
N SER A 301 0.73 20.90 21.71
CA SER A 301 2.12 21.32 21.48
C SER A 301 2.34 22.09 20.18
N ILE A 302 1.31 22.32 19.37
CA ILE A 302 1.43 23.12 18.14
C ILE A 302 1.78 24.57 18.50
N PRO A 303 2.89 25.13 17.94
CA PRO A 303 3.25 26.51 18.21
C PRO A 303 2.31 27.49 17.49
N PRO A 304 2.12 28.71 18.02
CA PRO A 304 1.31 29.73 17.37
C PRO A 304 1.77 30.01 15.92
N GLY A 305 0.82 30.06 14.98
CA GLY A 305 1.07 30.35 13.56
C GLY A 305 1.36 29.13 12.70
N PHE A 306 1.52 27.95 13.30
CA PHE A 306 1.74 26.69 12.59
C PHE A 306 0.51 26.21 11.81
N GLU A 307 -0.67 26.79 12.08
CA GLU A 307 -1.93 26.43 11.42
C GLU A 307 -1.91 26.71 9.91
N ALA A 308 -1.00 27.59 9.44
CA ALA A 308 -0.78 27.88 8.03
C ALA A 308 0.07 26.82 7.32
N GLN A 309 0.78 25.97 8.06
CA GLN A 309 1.69 24.98 7.49
C GLN A 309 0.94 24.01 6.57
N ARG A 310 1.58 23.65 5.45
CA ARG A 310 1.11 22.62 4.52
C ARG A 310 2.08 21.46 4.51
N PHE A 311 1.55 20.24 4.38
CA PHE A 311 2.34 19.02 4.44
C PHE A 311 2.31 18.27 3.12
N ARG A 312 3.48 17.88 2.64
CA ARG A 312 3.62 16.92 1.54
C ARG A 312 3.74 15.49 2.03
N PHE A 313 4.23 15.32 3.24
CA PHE A 313 4.42 14.02 3.86
C PHE A 313 4.13 14.10 5.35
N ALA A 314 3.40 13.12 5.87
CA ALA A 314 3.13 12.97 7.28
C ALA A 314 3.34 11.52 7.72
N HIS A 315 3.95 11.32 8.89
CA HIS A 315 4.03 10.04 9.59
C HIS A 315 3.32 10.16 10.95
N ILE A 316 2.34 9.30 11.19
CA ILE A 316 1.53 9.27 12.41
C ILE A 316 1.74 7.92 13.09
N ASP A 317 2.40 7.92 14.25
CA ASP A 317 2.81 6.74 15.00
C ASP A 317 2.56 6.98 16.51
N VAL A 318 1.28 6.94 16.90
CA VAL A 318 0.82 7.38 18.23
C VAL A 318 -0.08 6.39 18.96
N ASP A 319 -0.34 5.21 18.36
CA ASP A 319 -1.11 4.06 18.86
C ASP A 319 -2.57 4.28 19.29
N ILE A 320 -2.81 5.30 20.12
CA ILE A 320 -4.04 5.60 20.85
C ILE A 320 -5.07 6.27 19.93
N GLU A 321 -6.32 5.79 19.97
CA GLU A 321 -7.42 6.26 19.13
C GLU A 321 -7.57 7.79 19.14
N ALA A 322 -7.60 8.39 20.34
CA ALA A 322 -7.75 9.83 20.50
C ALA A 322 -6.57 10.61 19.90
N SER A 323 -5.35 10.09 20.04
CA SER A 323 -4.14 10.71 19.47
C SER A 323 -4.15 10.64 17.94
N VAL A 324 -4.52 9.49 17.36
CA VAL A 324 -4.62 9.33 15.91
C VAL A 324 -5.71 10.24 15.32
N LEU A 325 -6.87 10.37 15.98
CA LEU A 325 -7.93 11.28 15.56
C LEU A 325 -7.49 12.75 15.61
N ASP A 326 -6.79 13.16 16.66
CA ASP A 326 -6.23 14.50 16.79
C ASP A 326 -5.22 14.79 15.66
N CYS A 327 -4.33 13.83 15.38
CA CYS A 327 -3.37 13.91 14.26
C CYS A 327 -4.09 14.08 12.93
N LEU A 328 -5.02 13.18 12.59
CA LEU A 328 -5.76 13.23 11.33
C LEU A 328 -6.58 14.52 11.19
N GLY A 329 -7.22 14.97 12.27
CA GLY A 329 -8.01 16.20 12.30
C GLY A 329 -7.19 17.46 11.97
N PHE A 330 -5.93 17.50 12.37
CA PHE A 330 -5.05 18.62 12.05
C PHE A 330 -4.33 18.46 10.71
N ILE A 331 -3.77 17.28 10.44
CA ILE A 331 -2.84 17.02 9.34
C ILE A 331 -3.58 16.85 8.01
N TYR A 332 -4.64 16.03 7.95
CA TYR A 332 -5.29 15.70 6.68
C TYR A 332 -5.86 16.91 5.92
N PRO A 333 -6.46 17.93 6.57
CA PRO A 333 -6.88 19.16 5.89
C PRO A 333 -5.70 20.01 5.36
N ARG A 334 -4.49 19.79 5.88
CA ARG A 334 -3.27 20.55 5.54
C ARG A 334 -2.32 19.79 4.62
N THR A 335 -2.61 18.52 4.33
CA THR A 335 -1.89 17.75 3.33
C THR A 335 -2.23 18.28 1.94
N VAL A 336 -1.19 18.60 1.15
CA VAL A 336 -1.34 19.06 -0.24
C VAL A 336 -1.85 17.92 -1.13
N PRO A 337 -2.54 18.20 -2.26
CA PRO A 337 -2.85 17.19 -3.27
C PRO A 337 -1.63 16.37 -3.68
N GLY A 338 -1.79 15.04 -3.77
CA GLY A 338 -0.71 14.08 -4.00
C GLY A 338 0.17 13.80 -2.78
N GLY A 339 0.03 14.58 -1.70
CA GLY A 339 0.75 14.38 -0.45
C GLY A 339 0.34 13.08 0.24
N VAL A 340 1.27 12.52 1.00
CA VAL A 340 1.13 11.18 1.61
C VAL A 340 1.05 11.29 3.13
N ILE A 341 0.11 10.56 3.72
CA ILE A 341 0.04 10.33 5.17
C ILE A 341 0.24 8.85 5.42
N VAL A 342 1.24 8.50 6.21
CA VAL A 342 1.50 7.15 6.70
C VAL A 342 0.96 7.06 8.13
N ILE A 343 0.06 6.11 8.38
CA ILE A 343 -0.43 5.77 9.72
C ILE A 343 0.21 4.44 10.10
N ASP A 344 1.14 4.44 11.06
CA ASP A 344 2.04 3.31 11.31
C ASP A 344 1.28 2.10 11.88
N ASP A 345 0.34 2.32 12.80
CA ASP A 345 -0.32 1.27 13.60
C ASP A 345 -1.63 0.72 13.01
N TYR A 346 -2.00 1.12 11.79
CA TYR A 346 -3.27 0.69 11.22
C TYR A 346 -3.29 -0.83 10.93
N GLY A 347 -4.27 -1.54 11.48
CA GLY A 347 -4.37 -2.99 11.41
C GLY A 347 -3.49 -3.75 12.42
N HIS A 348 -2.75 -3.05 13.30
CA HIS A 348 -1.90 -3.69 14.30
C HIS A 348 -2.74 -4.29 15.44
N PRO A 349 -2.53 -5.57 15.82
CA PRO A 349 -3.37 -6.26 16.80
C PRO A 349 -3.25 -5.68 18.22
N ASN A 350 -2.13 -5.05 18.56
CA ASN A 350 -1.91 -4.43 19.87
C ASN A 350 -2.31 -2.95 19.89
N CYS A 351 -2.73 -2.38 18.74
CA CYS A 351 -3.09 -0.98 18.60
C CYS A 351 -4.46 -0.86 17.92
N PRO A 352 -5.51 -1.51 18.47
CA PRO A 352 -6.85 -1.47 17.87
C PRO A 352 -7.44 -0.05 17.81
N GLY A 353 -7.02 0.84 18.71
CA GLY A 353 -7.42 2.25 18.73
C GLY A 353 -7.03 3.02 17.47
N ALA A 354 -5.78 2.86 17.00
CA ALA A 354 -5.34 3.47 15.74
C ALA A 354 -6.20 3.06 14.54
N THR A 355 -6.57 1.78 14.48
CA THR A 355 -7.47 1.25 13.45
C THR A 355 -8.85 1.90 13.52
N ARG A 356 -9.47 1.92 14.71
CA ARG A 356 -10.78 2.56 14.90
C ARG A 356 -10.75 4.04 14.54
N ALA A 357 -9.69 4.76 14.90
CA ALA A 357 -9.52 6.17 14.58
C ALA A 357 -9.53 6.42 13.08
N VAL A 358 -8.73 5.65 12.31
CA VAL A 358 -8.67 5.78 10.85
C VAL A 358 -10.00 5.43 10.21
N GLU A 359 -10.61 4.31 10.58
CA GLU A 359 -11.92 3.90 10.03
C GLU A 359 -13.02 4.92 10.35
N ARG A 360 -13.01 5.48 11.56
CA ARG A 360 -13.95 6.54 11.97
C ARG A 360 -13.72 7.83 11.19
N PHE A 361 -12.48 8.26 11.03
CA PHE A 361 -12.15 9.50 10.32
C PHE A 361 -12.52 9.41 8.83
N PHE A 362 -12.22 8.27 8.19
CA PHE A 362 -12.45 8.04 6.77
C PHE A 362 -13.74 7.27 6.45
N HIS A 363 -14.71 7.20 7.36
CA HIS A 363 -15.94 6.39 7.16
C HIS A 363 -16.71 6.73 5.87
N ASN A 364 -16.69 7.98 5.42
CA ASN A 364 -17.34 8.42 4.17
C ASN A 364 -16.44 8.28 2.93
N ALA A 365 -15.16 7.98 3.09
CA ALA A 365 -14.20 7.83 2.01
C ALA A 365 -13.19 6.70 2.29
N PRO A 366 -13.65 5.45 2.58
CA PRO A 366 -12.76 4.36 2.99
C PRO A 366 -11.79 3.94 1.87
N HIS A 367 -12.14 4.20 0.61
CA HIS A 367 -11.29 3.96 -0.56
C HIS A 367 -10.01 4.79 -0.59
N LEU A 368 -9.90 5.86 0.22
CA LEU A 368 -8.69 6.66 0.35
C LEU A 368 -7.63 6.02 1.26
N VAL A 369 -8.02 5.00 2.04
CA VAL A 369 -7.13 4.32 2.98
C VAL A 369 -6.61 3.05 2.32
N VAL A 370 -5.34 3.08 1.90
CA VAL A 370 -4.64 1.93 1.35
C VAL A 370 -3.87 1.27 2.46
N GLN A 371 -4.31 0.10 2.91
CA GLN A 371 -3.53 -0.65 3.87
C GLN A 371 -2.29 -1.23 3.20
N MET A 372 -1.14 -1.11 3.87
CA MET A 372 0.10 -1.70 3.38
C MET A 372 0.13 -3.22 3.62
N PRO A 373 0.67 -3.99 2.66
CA PRO A 373 1.00 -5.39 2.91
C PRO A 373 2.01 -5.46 4.07
N LEU A 374 1.91 -6.52 4.87
CA LEU A 374 2.76 -6.80 6.05
C LEU A 374 2.32 -6.08 7.33
N ARG A 375 1.47 -6.78 8.09
CA ARG A 375 1.13 -6.62 9.52
C ARG A 375 0.42 -5.34 9.96
N SER A 376 0.99 -4.16 9.73
CA SER A 376 0.44 -2.89 10.23
C SER A 376 0.99 -1.68 9.50
N SER A 377 0.10 -0.91 8.88
CA SER A 377 0.27 0.47 8.40
C SER A 377 -0.83 0.77 7.38
N ALA A 378 -1.21 2.04 7.26
CA ALA A 378 -2.02 2.54 6.15
C ALA A 378 -1.37 3.76 5.51
N ILE A 379 -1.65 3.92 4.23
CA ILE A 379 -1.28 5.06 3.42
C ILE A 379 -2.55 5.76 2.99
N VAL A 380 -2.55 7.09 3.13
CA VAL A 380 -3.56 7.96 2.55
C VAL A 380 -2.84 8.90 1.60
N ILE A 381 -3.22 8.85 0.32
CA ILE A 381 -2.77 9.83 -0.69
C ILE A 381 -3.88 10.87 -0.81
N LYS A 382 -3.55 12.13 -0.56
CA LYS A 382 -4.52 13.22 -0.67
C LYS A 382 -4.94 13.35 -2.15
N PRO A 383 -6.23 13.21 -2.49
CA PRO A 383 -6.67 13.36 -3.87
C PRO A 383 -6.48 14.81 -4.33
N HIS A 384 -6.35 15.01 -5.64
CA HIS A 384 -6.52 16.34 -6.23
C HIS A 384 -7.98 16.76 -6.06
N GLU A 385 -8.20 18.00 -5.60
CA GLU A 385 -9.54 18.57 -5.61
C GLU A 385 -10.04 18.60 -7.06
N ALA A 386 -11.25 18.07 -7.27
CA ALA A 386 -11.86 17.91 -8.59
C ALA A 386 -12.31 19.25 -9.20
#